data_AF-A0A433VQT7-F1
#
_entry.id   AF-A0A433VQT7-F1
#
_cell.length_a   1.000
_cell.length_b   1.000
_cell.length_c   1.000
_cell.angle_alpha   90.00
_cell.angle_beta   90.00
_cell.angle_gamma   90.00
#
_symmetry.space_group_name_H-M   'P 1'
#
loop_
_entity.id
_entity.type
_entity.pdbx_description
1 polymer ?
#
loop_
_entity_poly.entity_id
_entity_poly.type
_entity_poly.pdbx_seq_one_letter_code
_entity_poly.pdbx_strand_id
1 'polypeptide(L)'
;MQSFDFTTLTAVCNELRETWIPSRVEQVYQRDRNTISIALRTLKGRGWLEVSWHPQAARLHIGSPPPRVPDTFTFSQQLVSQLNGLALVKVETIAAWERVVDLQFARRPGEDAVYHIYIEIMGKYSNVVLTNAKNEIITTAHQVNQQQSSVRTVLTGQMYEAPPSMTNTIPSLNESFERWHERVSLVPGALKKQLLKNYRGLSPMLIQSMLVAANIDLDATTDKLNTLEWEKFFQRWQEWLHRVEANQFEPVYLESGYTVLGWGGIKKANSTQELLNDYYTTEFNQLIFSQLRHQLTQKLNNLLEKLRQKANTFKERLAQSERADEYRYYADLLMAYLHEWAPGMDKITLDDFETGKPVTIPLEPDKNAVINAQMLYKQHQKLKRARGAVEPLLADVEAEIEYLEQVEAAVSQIESYSTSEDLETLEEIRDELVSQKYLEDTGYRSRSNDKSKDINFRRFQTPGGLEVLIGRNNRQNDQLTFRFANDYDLWFHTQEIPGSHVLLRLQAGNVPDEVDLQHTANLAAYYSRARQSEQVPVVYTQPKHVYKPKGAKPGIAIYKNERIIWGQPQKIR
;
A
#
# COMPACT_ATOMS: atom_id res chain seq x y z
N MET A 1 2.22 6.84 13.48
CA MET A 1 3.10 6.01 14.31
C MET A 1 3.47 6.70 15.62
N GLN A 2 3.04 6.11 16.72
CA GLN A 2 3.47 6.42 18.07
C GLN A 2 4.97 6.15 18.23
N SER A 3 5.67 7.03 18.94
CA SER A 3 7.10 6.85 19.19
C SER A 3 7.36 5.75 20.22
N PHE A 4 8.38 4.93 19.97
CA PHE A 4 8.91 4.00 20.95
C PHE A 4 9.67 4.76 22.05
N ASP A 5 9.07 4.84 23.23
CA ASP A 5 9.60 5.61 24.37
C ASP A 5 10.35 4.74 25.39
N PHE A 6 10.88 5.38 26.43
CA PHE A 6 11.64 4.72 27.48
C PHE A 6 10.81 3.70 28.26
N THR A 7 9.56 4.03 28.60
CA THR A 7 8.66 3.12 29.30
C THR A 7 8.39 1.87 28.47
N THR A 8 8.08 2.03 27.17
CA THR A 8 7.91 0.91 26.24
C THR A 8 9.19 0.09 26.12
N LEU A 9 10.34 0.75 26.00
CA LEU A 9 11.64 0.07 25.93
C LEU A 9 11.90 -0.79 27.17
N THR A 10 11.60 -0.25 28.35
CA THR A 10 11.79 -0.96 29.62
C THR A 10 10.90 -2.20 29.69
N ALA A 11 9.63 -2.07 29.28
CA ALA A 11 8.69 -3.19 29.20
C ALA A 11 9.18 -4.30 28.26
N VAL A 12 9.62 -3.93 27.06
CA VAL A 12 10.19 -4.87 26.08
C VAL A 12 11.44 -5.56 26.64
N CYS A 13 12.38 -4.80 27.20
CA CYS A 13 13.62 -5.36 27.71
C CYS A 13 13.36 -6.30 28.88
N ASN A 14 12.38 -6.00 29.74
CA ASN A 14 11.98 -6.92 30.81
C ASN A 14 11.47 -8.24 30.26
N GLU A 15 10.51 -8.21 29.33
CA GLU A 15 9.98 -9.43 28.70
C GLU A 15 11.07 -10.22 27.96
N LEU A 16 12.00 -9.56 27.28
CA LEU A 16 13.14 -10.22 26.62
C LEU A 16 14.03 -10.95 27.63
N ARG A 17 14.34 -10.31 28.76
CA ARG A 17 15.14 -10.94 29.84
C ARG A 17 14.46 -12.17 30.43
N GLU A 18 13.14 -12.12 30.62
CA GLU A 18 12.37 -13.22 31.21
C GLU A 18 12.18 -14.40 30.25
N THR A 19 12.03 -14.15 28.94
CA THR A 19 11.53 -15.16 28.01
C THR A 19 12.50 -15.57 26.90
N TRP A 20 13.46 -14.72 26.53
CA TRP A 20 14.36 -14.92 25.39
C TRP A 20 15.84 -15.05 25.77
N ILE A 21 16.17 -15.05 27.06
CA ILE A 21 17.55 -15.24 27.54
C ILE A 21 17.65 -16.53 28.38
N PRO A 22 18.66 -17.39 28.15
CA PRO A 22 19.58 -17.34 27.01
C PRO A 22 18.89 -17.83 25.73
N SER A 23 19.28 -17.27 24.59
CA SER A 23 18.86 -17.77 23.27
C SER A 23 20.02 -17.84 22.29
N ARG A 24 20.06 -18.89 21.47
CA ARG A 24 21.06 -19.05 20.43
C ARG A 24 20.67 -18.25 19.20
N VAL A 25 21.62 -17.53 18.61
CA VAL A 25 21.47 -16.87 17.32
C VAL A 25 21.58 -17.92 16.21
N GLU A 26 20.51 -18.08 15.44
CA GLU A 26 20.48 -18.98 14.28
C GLU A 26 20.75 -18.25 12.95
N GLN A 27 20.23 -17.03 12.83
CA GLN A 27 20.28 -16.26 11.59
C GLN A 27 20.17 -14.78 11.90
N VAL A 28 20.79 -13.94 11.08
CA VAL A 28 20.53 -12.51 11.02
C VAL A 28 20.13 -12.17 9.59
N TYR A 29 19.12 -11.33 9.44
CA TYR A 29 18.58 -10.93 8.15
C TYR A 29 18.26 -9.44 8.17
N GLN A 30 18.66 -8.70 7.16
CA GLN A 30 18.29 -7.30 6.99
C GLN A 30 17.16 -7.16 5.97
N ARG A 31 16.01 -6.69 6.45
CA ARG A 31 14.78 -6.54 5.66
C ARG A 31 14.83 -5.36 4.72
N ASP A 32 15.37 -4.26 5.19
CA ASP A 32 15.48 -3.00 4.47
C ASP A 32 16.67 -2.18 5.01
N ARG A 33 16.80 -0.94 4.56
CA ARG A 33 17.90 -0.05 4.98
C ARG A 33 17.91 0.30 6.47
N ASN A 34 16.83 0.00 7.20
CA ASN A 34 16.60 0.47 8.56
C ASN A 34 16.19 -0.63 9.55
N THR A 35 16.10 -1.89 9.12
CA THR A 35 15.53 -2.97 9.94
C THR A 35 16.30 -4.28 9.77
N ILE A 36 16.76 -4.86 10.89
CA ILE A 36 17.26 -6.25 10.96
C ILE A 36 16.31 -7.13 11.76
N SER A 37 16.34 -8.42 11.46
CA SER A 37 15.65 -9.50 12.16
C SER A 37 16.68 -10.54 12.57
N ILE A 38 16.82 -10.78 13.87
CA ILE A 38 17.74 -11.76 14.46
C ILE A 38 16.91 -12.98 14.90
N ALA A 39 17.13 -14.14 14.29
CA ALA A 39 16.49 -15.38 14.69
C ALA A 39 17.10 -15.88 16.00
N LEU A 40 16.29 -15.90 17.05
CA LEU A 40 16.64 -16.38 18.37
C LEU A 40 15.96 -17.73 18.64
N ARG A 41 16.73 -18.70 19.10
CA ARG A 41 16.26 -20.03 19.52
C ARG A 41 16.40 -20.20 21.02
N THR A 42 15.28 -20.39 21.70
CA THR A 42 15.23 -20.86 23.09
C THR A 42 14.89 -22.36 23.12
N LEU A 43 14.87 -22.95 24.32
CA LEU A 43 14.37 -24.32 24.51
C LEU A 43 12.86 -24.45 24.20
N LYS A 44 12.10 -23.34 24.34
CA LYS A 44 10.65 -23.33 24.15
C LYS A 44 10.24 -23.09 22.69
N GLY A 45 11.09 -22.45 21.90
CA GLY A 45 10.75 -22.14 20.51
C GLY A 45 11.74 -21.22 19.81
N ARG A 46 11.35 -20.77 18.61
CA ARG A 46 12.09 -19.82 17.78
C ARG A 46 11.28 -18.54 17.64
N GLY A 47 11.96 -17.40 17.68
CA GLY A 47 11.37 -16.08 17.40
C GLY A 47 12.35 -15.20 16.64
N TRP A 48 11.85 -14.06 16.17
CA TRP A 48 12.64 -13.08 15.43
C TRP A 48 12.66 -11.78 16.19
N LEU A 49 13.82 -11.42 16.74
CA LEU A 49 14.05 -10.11 17.33
C LEU A 49 14.21 -9.09 16.20
N GLU A 50 13.22 -8.25 16.03
CA GLU A 50 13.25 -7.14 15.08
C GLU A 50 13.87 -5.91 15.75
N VAL A 51 14.93 -5.40 15.12
CA VAL A 51 15.60 -4.16 15.50
C VAL A 51 15.48 -3.17 14.36
N SER A 52 14.79 -2.06 14.60
CA SER A 52 14.62 -0.98 13.64
C SER A 52 15.31 0.28 14.17
N TRP A 53 16.10 0.92 13.31
CA TRP A 53 16.65 2.27 13.50
C TRP A 53 15.99 3.28 12.55
N HIS A 54 14.77 3.00 12.09
CA HIS A 54 14.03 3.90 11.21
C HIS A 54 13.76 5.26 11.90
N PRO A 55 13.98 6.41 11.24
CA PRO A 55 13.85 7.74 11.85
C PRO A 55 12.54 8.02 12.58
N GLN A 56 11.44 7.43 12.11
CA GLN A 56 10.09 7.60 12.66
C GLN A 56 9.57 6.40 13.45
N ALA A 57 10.24 5.25 13.38
CA ALA A 57 9.74 3.98 13.90
C ALA A 57 10.85 3.08 14.46
N ALA A 58 11.89 3.70 15.02
CA ALA A 58 12.96 3.00 15.68
C ALA A 58 12.39 2.26 16.89
N ARG A 59 12.69 0.97 17.01
CA ARG A 59 12.07 0.07 18.00
C ARG A 59 12.87 -1.23 18.12
N LEU A 60 12.57 -1.96 19.18
CA LEU A 60 13.04 -3.33 19.44
C LEU A 60 11.84 -4.15 19.91
N HIS A 61 11.63 -5.34 19.35
CA HIS A 61 10.63 -6.31 19.84
C HIS A 61 10.78 -7.66 19.11
N ILE A 62 10.17 -8.72 19.63
CA ILE A 62 9.99 -9.98 18.91
C ILE A 62 8.81 -9.82 17.95
N GLY A 63 9.04 -10.10 16.67
CA GLY A 63 8.05 -9.95 15.62
C GLY A 63 7.95 -11.13 14.67
N SER A 64 7.23 -10.91 13.58
CA SER A 64 7.03 -11.88 12.51
C SER A 64 8.35 -12.24 11.80
N PRO A 65 8.44 -13.43 11.19
CA PRO A 65 9.60 -13.80 10.39
C PRO A 65 9.79 -12.81 9.22
N PRO A 66 11.04 -12.52 8.84
CA PRO A 66 11.32 -11.66 7.70
C PRO A 66 10.84 -12.31 6.38
N PRO A 67 10.64 -11.51 5.32
CA PRO A 67 10.29 -12.03 4.01
C PRO A 67 11.36 -13.00 3.48
N ARG A 68 10.94 -13.98 2.67
CA ARG A 68 11.83 -14.97 2.03
C ARG A 68 12.52 -14.41 0.78
N VAL A 69 13.12 -13.23 0.88
CA VAL A 69 13.92 -12.64 -0.21
C VAL A 69 15.40 -12.65 0.17
N PRO A 70 16.33 -12.63 -0.80
CA PRO A 70 17.76 -12.62 -0.47
C PRO A 70 18.17 -11.34 0.26
N ASP A 71 18.96 -11.49 1.31
CA ASP A 71 19.63 -10.39 1.99
C ASP A 71 20.88 -9.96 1.23
N THR A 72 20.92 -8.72 0.77
CA THR A 72 22.06 -8.16 0.02
C THR A 72 22.83 -7.10 0.80
N PHE A 73 22.53 -6.90 2.08
CA PHE A 73 23.14 -5.84 2.88
C PHE A 73 24.45 -6.30 3.54
N THR A 74 25.46 -5.43 3.52
CA THR A 74 26.77 -5.72 4.12
C THR A 74 26.71 -5.73 5.65
N PHE A 75 25.85 -4.91 6.25
CA PHE A 75 25.71 -4.80 7.70
C PHE A 75 25.22 -6.12 8.33
N SER A 76 24.16 -6.73 7.81
CA SER A 76 23.72 -8.06 8.23
C SER A 76 24.74 -9.16 7.94
N GLN A 77 25.45 -9.13 6.80
CA GLN A 77 26.50 -10.11 6.52
C GLN A 77 27.60 -10.09 7.59
N GLN A 78 27.99 -8.91 8.07
CA GLN A 78 28.93 -8.78 9.18
C GLN A 78 28.34 -9.32 10.49
N LEU A 79 27.07 -9.01 10.80
CA LEU A 79 26.40 -9.56 11.98
C LEU A 79 26.33 -11.09 11.93
N VAL A 80 25.99 -11.69 10.79
CA VAL A 80 26.00 -13.16 10.61
C VAL A 80 27.39 -13.72 10.86
N SER A 81 28.43 -13.12 10.28
CA SER A 81 29.81 -13.60 10.43
C SER A 81 30.27 -13.62 11.90
N GLN A 82 29.92 -12.60 12.68
CA GLN A 82 30.37 -12.47 14.07
C GLN A 82 29.47 -13.18 15.09
N LEU A 83 28.15 -13.26 14.85
CA LEU A 83 27.18 -13.71 15.85
C LEU A 83 26.68 -15.14 15.64
N ASN A 84 26.93 -15.74 14.48
CA ASN A 84 26.42 -17.08 14.17
C ASN A 84 26.89 -18.12 15.21
N GLY A 85 25.92 -18.81 15.82
CA GLY A 85 26.17 -19.83 16.82
C GLY A 85 26.43 -19.31 18.24
N LEU A 86 26.53 -17.99 18.45
CA LEU A 86 26.61 -17.40 19.79
C LEU A 86 25.24 -17.40 20.47
N ALA A 87 25.27 -17.24 21.79
CA ALA A 87 24.08 -17.06 22.61
C ALA A 87 23.93 -15.59 23.00
N LEU A 88 22.73 -15.01 22.84
CA LEU A 88 22.32 -13.82 23.55
C LEU A 88 22.20 -14.18 25.03
N VAL A 89 23.04 -13.57 25.85
CA VAL A 89 23.17 -13.91 27.28
C VAL A 89 22.68 -12.81 28.22
N LYS A 90 22.67 -11.55 27.78
CA LYS A 90 22.15 -10.41 28.56
C LYS A 90 21.57 -9.33 27.66
N VAL A 91 20.61 -8.59 28.22
CA VAL A 91 19.99 -7.40 27.64
C VAL A 91 19.93 -6.32 28.71
N GLU A 92 20.77 -5.30 28.57
CA GLU A 92 20.97 -4.25 29.57
C GLU A 92 20.82 -2.86 28.95
N THR A 93 20.44 -1.86 29.74
CA THR A 93 20.48 -0.45 29.33
C THR A 93 21.81 0.15 29.75
N ILE A 94 22.50 0.86 28.86
CA ILE A 94 23.85 1.42 29.15
C ILE A 94 23.79 2.47 30.25
N ALA A 95 22.72 3.26 30.26
CA ALA A 95 22.49 4.30 31.25
C ALA A 95 21.04 4.28 31.71
N ALA A 96 20.82 4.57 32.99
CA ALA A 96 19.49 4.68 33.55
C ALA A 96 18.71 5.79 32.84
N TRP A 97 17.44 5.54 32.54
CA TRP A 97 16.54 6.52 31.90
C TRP A 97 16.93 6.95 30.47
N GLU A 98 17.84 6.21 29.82
CA GLU A 98 18.22 6.41 28.43
C GLU A 98 17.68 5.29 27.53
N ARG A 99 17.61 5.58 26.23
CA ARG A 99 17.04 4.66 25.22
C ARG A 99 18.14 3.98 24.41
N VAL A 100 19.14 3.47 25.12
CA VAL A 100 20.26 2.74 24.54
C VAL A 100 20.37 1.37 25.20
N VAL A 101 20.23 0.33 24.39
CA VAL A 101 20.25 -1.06 24.82
C VAL A 101 21.53 -1.72 24.36
N ASP A 102 22.13 -2.51 25.23
CA ASP A 102 23.22 -3.44 24.95
C ASP A 102 22.70 -4.88 24.92
N LEU A 103 22.75 -5.51 23.75
CA LEU A 103 22.54 -6.94 23.59
C LEU A 103 23.91 -7.65 23.63
N GLN A 104 24.13 -8.49 24.65
CA GLN A 104 25.41 -9.12 24.91
C GLN A 104 25.42 -10.57 24.42
N PHE A 105 26.41 -10.91 23.60
CA PHE A 105 26.54 -12.23 22.98
C PHE A 105 27.80 -12.95 23.47
N ALA A 106 27.64 -14.19 23.95
CA ALA A 106 28.73 -15.03 24.43
C ALA A 106 28.73 -16.39 23.73
N ARG A 107 29.85 -17.13 23.82
CA ARG A 107 29.94 -18.48 23.24
C ARG A 107 29.03 -19.46 23.97
N ARG A 108 28.89 -19.30 25.29
CA ARG A 108 28.00 -20.09 26.15
C ARG A 108 27.31 -19.19 27.18
N PRO A 109 26.09 -19.55 27.62
CA PRO A 109 25.45 -18.88 28.75
C PRO A 109 26.35 -18.89 29.99
N GLY A 110 26.52 -17.72 30.62
CA GLY A 110 27.36 -17.55 31.82
C GLY A 110 28.82 -17.16 31.55
N GLU A 111 29.28 -17.17 30.29
CA GLU A 111 30.58 -16.61 29.90
C GLU A 111 30.50 -15.11 29.63
N ASP A 112 31.66 -14.45 29.60
CA ASP A 112 31.76 -13.04 29.24
C ASP A 112 31.33 -12.80 27.78
N ALA A 113 30.72 -11.64 27.55
CA ALA A 113 30.30 -11.22 26.23
C ALA A 113 31.52 -11.03 25.32
N VAL A 114 31.50 -11.66 24.16
CA VAL A 114 32.53 -11.49 23.12
C VAL A 114 32.15 -10.43 22.09
N TYR A 115 30.85 -10.16 21.94
CA TYR A 115 30.30 -9.12 21.08
C TYR A 115 29.10 -8.45 21.74
N HIS A 116 28.91 -7.17 21.42
CA HIS A 116 27.79 -6.37 21.86
C HIS A 116 27.08 -5.77 20.63
N ILE A 117 25.75 -5.76 20.64
CA ILE A 117 24.96 -4.90 19.75
C ILE A 117 24.37 -3.78 20.58
N TYR A 118 24.82 -2.55 20.32
CA TYR A 118 24.22 -1.35 20.85
C TYR A 118 23.09 -0.86 19.95
N ILE A 119 21.91 -0.67 20.53
CA ILE A 119 20.70 -0.21 19.85
C ILE A 119 20.32 1.14 20.44
N GLU A 120 20.43 2.18 19.62
CA GLU A 120 20.14 3.56 20.01
C GLU A 120 18.78 3.96 19.42
N ILE A 121 17.80 4.22 20.28
CA ILE A 121 16.44 4.60 19.87
C ILE A 121 16.24 6.10 20.11
N MET A 122 16.66 6.91 19.14
CA MET A 122 16.73 8.37 19.22
C MET A 122 16.08 9.06 18.02
N GLY A 123 15.00 8.49 17.47
CA GLY A 123 14.31 9.02 16.30
C GLY A 123 15.23 9.07 15.08
N LYS A 124 15.41 10.25 14.46
CA LYS A 124 16.31 10.42 13.30
C LYS A 124 17.79 10.12 13.56
N TYR A 125 18.21 10.06 14.83
CA TYR A 125 19.57 9.71 15.23
C TYR A 125 19.69 8.25 15.69
N SER A 126 18.65 7.44 15.50
CA SER A 126 18.69 6.03 15.87
C SER A 126 19.74 5.29 15.07
N ASN A 127 20.41 4.34 15.71
CA ASN A 127 21.47 3.56 15.09
C ASN A 127 21.59 2.17 15.72
N VAL A 128 22.27 1.27 15.03
CA VAL A 128 22.64 -0.05 15.54
C VAL A 128 24.12 -0.26 15.29
N VAL A 129 24.87 -0.59 16.35
CA VAL A 129 26.32 -0.67 16.32
C VAL A 129 26.77 -2.02 16.88
N LEU A 130 27.56 -2.77 16.12
CA LEU A 130 28.21 -4.00 16.58
C LEU A 130 29.62 -3.68 17.06
N THR A 131 29.96 -4.11 18.28
CA THR A 131 31.31 -3.99 18.83
C THR A 131 31.87 -5.33 19.29
N ASN A 132 33.19 -5.41 19.39
CA ASN A 132 33.88 -6.52 20.06
C ASN A 132 33.89 -6.34 21.59
N ALA A 133 34.43 -7.32 22.32
CA ALA A 133 34.58 -7.28 23.78
C ALA A 133 35.40 -6.09 24.33
N LYS A 134 36.19 -5.40 23.49
CA LYS A 134 36.94 -4.19 23.86
C LYS A 134 36.18 -2.89 23.56
N ASN A 135 34.90 -2.98 23.16
CA ASN A 135 34.07 -1.89 22.66
C ASN A 135 34.55 -1.23 21.37
N GLU A 136 35.39 -1.89 20.57
CA GLU A 136 35.74 -1.39 19.24
C GLU A 136 34.62 -1.71 18.24
N ILE A 137 34.19 -0.69 17.47
CA ILE A 137 33.13 -0.78 16.47
C ILE A 137 33.59 -1.64 15.30
N ILE A 138 32.95 -2.79 15.11
CA ILE A 138 33.17 -3.66 13.97
C ILE A 138 32.38 -3.14 12.77
N THR A 139 31.11 -2.84 12.98
CA THR A 139 30.22 -2.33 11.94
C THR A 139 29.08 -1.53 12.56
N THR A 140 28.48 -0.66 11.77
CA THR A 140 27.33 0.16 12.17
C THR A 140 26.34 0.21 11.02
N ALA A 141 25.06 0.26 11.38
CA ALA A 141 23.97 0.42 10.45
C ALA A 141 24.03 1.76 9.70
N HIS A 142 24.49 2.81 10.38
CA HIS A 142 24.69 4.13 9.80
C HIS A 142 25.99 4.76 10.32
N GLN A 143 26.98 4.91 9.43
CA GLN A 143 28.22 5.61 9.77
C GLN A 143 27.97 7.10 9.96
N VAL A 144 28.53 7.68 11.03
CA VAL A 144 28.42 9.10 11.34
C VAL A 144 29.82 9.70 11.43
N ASN A 145 30.15 10.57 10.48
CA ASN A 145 31.45 11.25 10.44
C ASN A 145 31.39 12.64 11.13
N GLN A 146 32.56 13.29 11.26
CA GLN A 146 32.68 14.61 11.90
C GLN A 146 31.92 15.73 11.17
N GLN A 147 31.65 15.58 9.87
CA GLN A 147 30.87 16.57 9.11
C GLN A 147 29.37 16.46 9.43
N GLN A 148 28.89 15.27 9.77
CA GLN A 148 27.49 15.00 10.10
C GLN A 148 27.16 15.24 11.58
N SER A 149 28.15 15.12 12.46
CA SER A 149 27.98 15.29 13.89
C SER A 149 29.24 15.91 14.49
N SER A 150 29.07 17.08 15.13
CA SER A 150 30.12 17.72 15.93
C SER A 150 30.20 17.16 17.35
N VAL A 151 29.27 16.29 17.74
CA VAL A 151 29.13 15.80 19.13
C VAL A 151 29.89 14.50 19.34
N ARG A 152 29.65 13.51 18.48
CA ARG A 152 30.37 12.22 18.47
C ARG A 152 30.40 11.62 17.07
N THR A 153 31.44 10.84 16.77
CA THR A 153 31.55 10.03 15.55
C THR A 153 31.20 8.58 15.82
N VAL A 154 30.66 7.89 14.80
CA VAL A 154 30.36 6.46 14.86
C VAL A 154 30.91 5.83 13.59
N LEU A 155 32.15 5.32 13.66
CA LEU A 155 32.89 4.77 12.54
C LEU A 155 33.50 3.40 12.90
N THR A 156 33.58 2.51 11.92
CA THR A 156 34.27 1.22 12.06
C THR A 156 35.74 1.42 12.46
N GLY A 157 36.20 0.62 13.42
CA GLY A 157 37.55 0.65 14.00
C GLY A 157 37.73 1.64 15.16
N GLN A 158 36.72 2.47 15.47
CA GLN A 158 36.77 3.36 16.63
C GLN A 158 36.20 2.68 17.89
N MET A 159 36.56 3.17 19.07
CA MET A 159 35.87 2.77 20.30
C MET A 159 34.46 3.35 20.31
N TYR A 160 33.49 2.54 20.73
CA TYR A 160 32.11 2.96 20.90
C TYR A 160 31.99 3.92 22.08
N GLU A 161 31.32 5.04 21.83
CA GLU A 161 30.92 6.01 22.83
C GLU A 161 29.41 6.16 22.79
N ALA A 162 28.75 6.07 23.94
CA ALA A 162 27.30 6.23 24.05
C ALA A 162 26.88 7.66 23.63
N PRO A 163 25.61 7.87 23.25
CA PRO A 163 25.07 9.21 23.03
C PRO A 163 25.28 10.10 24.26
N PRO A 164 25.41 11.42 24.09
CA PRO A 164 25.58 12.33 25.22
C PRO A 164 24.37 12.23 26.14
N SER A 165 24.63 12.07 27.44
CA SER A 165 23.57 12.01 28.42
C SER A 165 22.78 13.31 28.45
N MET A 166 21.46 13.16 28.60
CA MET A 166 20.56 14.30 28.82
C MET A 166 20.96 15.04 30.12
N THR A 167 20.55 16.29 30.30
CA THR A 167 20.86 17.06 31.53
C THR A 167 19.66 17.16 32.48
N ASN A 168 18.47 16.75 32.04
CA ASN A 168 17.23 16.87 32.82
C ASN A 168 17.26 15.99 34.08
N THR A 169 16.30 16.19 34.98
CA THR A 169 16.23 15.43 36.24
C THR A 169 15.77 13.99 35.96
N ILE A 170 16.35 13.02 36.68
CA ILE A 170 15.85 11.64 36.69
C ILE A 170 14.64 11.57 37.65
N PRO A 171 13.47 11.10 37.20
CA PRO A 171 12.33 10.87 38.08
C PRO A 171 12.66 9.92 39.24
N SER A 172 12.10 10.16 40.42
CA SER A 172 12.37 9.35 41.62
C SER A 172 11.11 9.15 42.46
N LEU A 173 10.90 7.92 42.95
CA LEU A 173 9.83 7.62 43.92
C LEU A 173 9.97 8.39 45.23
N ASN A 174 11.19 8.81 45.58
CA ASN A 174 11.46 9.55 46.82
C ASN A 174 11.23 11.07 46.68
N GLU A 175 10.87 11.57 45.48
CA GLU A 175 10.56 12.99 45.29
C GLU A 175 9.17 13.30 45.87
N SER A 176 9.07 14.27 46.79
CA SER A 176 7.80 14.67 47.39
C SER A 176 6.91 15.42 46.40
N PHE A 177 5.61 15.45 46.68
CA PHE A 177 4.64 16.18 45.88
C PHE A 177 5.00 17.66 45.72
N GLU A 178 5.39 18.32 46.81
CA GLU A 178 5.70 19.76 46.83
C GLU A 178 6.89 20.08 45.93
N ARG A 179 7.96 19.28 46.03
CA ARG A 179 9.16 19.46 45.21
C ARG A 179 8.90 19.18 43.74
N TRP A 180 8.14 18.13 43.45
CA TRP A 180 7.76 17.80 42.09
C TRP A 180 6.86 18.89 41.48
N HIS A 181 5.87 19.37 42.24
CA HIS A 181 4.95 20.43 41.84
C HIS A 181 5.69 21.74 41.57
N GLU A 182 6.58 22.15 42.48
CA GLU A 182 7.40 23.35 42.33
C GLU A 182 8.23 23.29 41.05
N ARG A 183 8.90 22.15 40.77
CA ARG A 183 9.71 21.99 39.56
C ARG A 183 8.88 22.13 38.28
N VAL A 184 7.71 21.50 38.23
CA VAL A 184 6.87 21.47 37.02
C VAL A 184 6.17 22.82 36.82
N SER A 185 5.77 23.50 37.89
CA SER A 185 5.01 24.75 37.85
C SER A 185 5.88 26.02 37.84
N LEU A 186 7.20 25.92 38.05
CA LEU A 186 8.14 27.05 38.13
C LEU A 186 8.00 28.04 36.97
N VAL A 187 7.77 27.54 35.76
CA VAL A 187 7.52 28.37 34.57
C VAL A 187 6.10 28.08 34.07
N PRO A 188 5.19 29.07 34.06
CA PRO A 188 3.85 28.90 33.52
C PRO A 188 3.87 28.41 32.08
N GLY A 189 3.04 27.42 31.76
CA GLY A 189 2.86 26.95 30.39
C GLY A 189 2.10 25.63 30.31
N ALA A 190 2.07 25.05 29.11
CA ALA A 190 1.46 23.74 28.88
C ALA A 190 2.14 22.67 29.74
N LEU A 191 1.35 21.97 30.55
CA LEU A 191 1.83 20.96 31.52
C LEU A 191 2.73 19.91 30.85
N LYS A 192 2.28 19.41 29.69
CA LYS A 192 3.02 18.44 28.86
C LYS A 192 4.42 18.92 28.49
N LYS A 193 4.56 20.19 28.11
CA LYS A 193 5.85 20.77 27.72
C LYS A 193 6.77 20.93 28.92
N GLN A 194 6.23 21.34 30.08
CA GLN A 194 7.03 21.51 31.30
C GLN A 194 7.58 20.19 31.82
N LEU A 195 6.78 19.12 31.79
CA LEU A 195 7.25 17.78 32.19
C LEU A 195 8.40 17.29 31.31
N LEU A 196 8.24 17.35 29.98
CA LEU A 196 9.27 16.94 29.02
C LEU A 196 10.57 17.75 29.15
N LYS A 197 10.46 19.01 29.58
CA LYS A 197 11.62 19.90 29.81
C LYS A 197 12.31 19.63 31.14
N ASN A 198 11.60 19.14 32.15
CA ASN A 198 12.14 19.00 33.51
C ASN A 198 12.65 17.59 33.80
N TYR A 199 12.08 16.56 33.17
CA TYR A 199 12.39 15.15 33.46
C TYR A 199 12.82 14.34 32.23
N ARG A 200 13.65 13.32 32.46
CA ARG A 200 14.07 12.32 31.45
C ARG A 200 13.05 11.19 31.31
N GLY A 201 13.18 10.42 30.22
CA GLY A 201 12.39 9.21 29.95
C GLY A 201 10.91 9.42 29.67
N LEU A 202 10.43 10.66 29.69
CA LEU A 202 9.05 10.98 29.35
C LEU A 202 8.85 11.07 27.84
N SER A 203 7.65 10.67 27.40
CA SER A 203 7.18 10.87 26.04
C SER A 203 5.88 11.67 26.02
N PRO A 204 5.59 12.36 24.91
CA PRO A 204 4.30 13.00 24.69
C PRO A 204 3.11 12.07 24.92
N MET A 205 3.25 10.80 24.54
CA MET A 205 2.16 9.81 24.64
C MET A 205 1.97 9.33 26.09
N LEU A 206 3.06 9.07 26.80
CA LEU A 206 3.02 8.70 28.22
C LEU A 206 2.29 9.76 29.05
N ILE A 207 2.65 11.03 28.86
CA ILE A 207 2.01 12.15 29.57
C ILE A 207 0.53 12.24 29.22
N GLN A 208 0.18 12.07 27.93
CA GLN A 208 -1.21 12.05 27.49
C GLN A 208 -1.99 10.93 28.18
N SER A 209 -1.45 9.70 28.23
CA SER A 209 -2.07 8.59 28.95
C SER A 209 -2.24 8.89 30.45
N MET A 210 -1.25 9.53 31.09
CA MET A 210 -1.35 9.95 32.50
C MET A 210 -2.45 10.99 32.72
N LEU A 211 -2.57 11.99 31.83
CA LEU A 211 -3.59 13.04 31.93
C LEU A 211 -4.99 12.46 31.79
N VAL A 212 -5.20 11.60 30.80
CA VAL A 212 -6.47 10.88 30.62
C VAL A 212 -6.79 10.03 31.85
N ALA A 213 -5.81 9.28 32.38
CA ALA A 213 -5.99 8.45 33.58
C ALA A 213 -6.24 9.27 34.87
N ALA A 214 -5.78 10.52 34.91
CA ALA A 214 -6.03 11.47 35.99
C ALA A 214 -7.33 12.27 35.80
N ASN A 215 -8.02 12.10 34.66
CA ASN A 215 -9.18 12.89 34.25
C ASN A 215 -8.88 14.41 34.20
N ILE A 216 -7.75 14.75 33.58
CA ILE A 216 -7.26 16.11 33.37
C ILE A 216 -7.26 16.40 31.87
N ASP A 217 -7.61 17.63 31.50
CA ASP A 217 -7.60 18.08 30.12
C ASP A 217 -6.20 17.96 29.49
N LEU A 218 -6.14 17.55 28.22
CA LEU A 218 -4.89 17.33 27.49
C LEU A 218 -4.12 18.64 27.25
N ASP A 219 -4.84 19.75 27.15
CA ASP A 219 -4.30 21.09 26.96
C ASP A 219 -4.14 21.86 28.27
N ALA A 220 -4.19 21.17 29.42
CA ALA A 220 -4.03 21.77 30.74
C ALA A 220 -2.71 22.53 30.87
N THR A 221 -2.79 23.71 31.50
CA THR A 221 -1.66 24.57 31.81
C THR A 221 -1.40 24.59 33.31
N THR A 222 -0.14 24.77 33.70
CA THR A 222 0.30 24.68 35.10
C THR A 222 -0.39 25.67 36.03
N ASP A 223 -0.87 26.80 35.50
CA ASP A 223 -1.56 27.89 36.21
C ASP A 223 -3.06 27.66 36.42
N LYS A 224 -3.67 26.74 35.66
CA LYS A 224 -5.12 26.48 35.71
C LYS A 224 -5.51 25.26 36.53
N LEU A 225 -4.53 24.40 36.84
CA LEU A 225 -4.73 23.19 37.62
C LEU A 225 -4.96 23.52 39.09
N ASN A 226 -6.05 23.01 39.65
CA ASN A 226 -6.30 23.11 41.09
C ASN A 226 -5.48 22.07 41.87
N THR A 227 -5.41 22.23 43.19
CA THR A 227 -4.61 21.35 44.07
C THR A 227 -5.01 19.87 43.95
N LEU A 228 -6.31 19.58 43.85
CA LEU A 228 -6.80 18.20 43.75
C LEU A 228 -6.40 17.55 42.42
N GLU A 229 -6.42 18.30 41.31
CA GLU A 229 -5.95 17.82 40.02
C GLU A 229 -4.44 17.53 40.05
N TRP A 230 -3.65 18.41 40.67
CA TRP A 230 -2.22 18.20 40.87
C TRP A 230 -1.92 16.94 41.69
N GLU A 231 -2.65 16.72 42.79
CA GLU A 231 -2.51 15.52 43.62
C GLU A 231 -2.87 14.25 42.84
N LYS A 232 -3.99 14.23 42.12
CA LYS A 232 -4.38 13.09 41.25
C LYS A 232 -3.34 12.80 40.18
N PHE A 233 -2.79 13.85 39.57
CA PHE A 233 -1.76 13.70 38.55
C PHE A 233 -0.47 13.14 39.14
N PHE A 234 -0.06 13.61 40.32
CA PHE A 234 1.09 13.09 41.03
C PHE A 234 0.91 11.62 41.47
N GLN A 235 -0.31 11.20 41.84
CA GLN A 235 -0.59 9.78 42.09
C GLN A 235 -0.32 8.93 40.84
N ARG A 236 -0.75 9.37 39.65
CA ARG A 236 -0.46 8.66 38.38
C ARG A 236 1.02 8.68 38.03
N TRP A 237 1.72 9.78 38.33
CA TRP A 237 3.17 9.87 38.22
C TRP A 237 3.88 8.82 39.09
N GLN A 238 3.52 8.73 40.38
CA GLN A 238 4.07 7.76 41.32
C GLN A 238 3.73 6.31 40.92
N GLU A 239 2.50 6.04 40.47
CA GLU A 239 2.10 4.73 39.96
C GLU A 239 2.97 4.30 38.77
N TRP A 240 3.20 5.20 37.80
CA TRP A 240 4.07 4.91 36.66
C TRP A 240 5.50 4.60 37.11
N LEU A 241 6.08 5.41 38.00
CA LEU A 241 7.43 5.17 38.53
C LEU A 241 7.53 3.82 39.23
N HIS A 242 6.53 3.48 40.05
CA HIS A 242 6.49 2.21 40.74
C HIS A 242 6.43 1.03 39.76
N ARG A 243 5.62 1.14 38.70
CA ARG A 243 5.54 0.13 37.64
C ARG A 243 6.86 -0.05 36.89
N VAL A 244 7.56 1.05 36.58
CA VAL A 244 8.88 1.01 35.92
C VAL A 244 9.93 0.35 36.80
N GLU A 245 10.03 0.73 38.08
CA GLU A 245 11.00 0.14 39.03
C GLU A 245 10.69 -1.33 39.34
N ALA A 246 9.40 -1.68 39.46
CA ALA A 246 8.96 -3.05 39.74
C ALA A 246 8.89 -3.95 38.48
N ASN A 247 9.16 -3.40 37.29
CA ASN A 247 8.98 -4.06 35.99
C ASN A 247 7.56 -4.63 35.75
N GLN A 248 6.53 -3.94 36.21
CA GLN A 248 5.13 -4.38 36.12
C GLN A 248 4.38 -3.63 35.02
N PHE A 249 4.23 -4.28 33.86
CA PHE A 249 3.62 -3.69 32.67
C PHE A 249 2.33 -4.41 32.28
N GLU A 250 1.39 -3.66 31.72
CA GLU A 250 0.11 -4.15 31.21
C GLU A 250 -0.11 -3.62 29.78
N PRO A 251 0.25 -4.40 28.75
CA PRO A 251 0.14 -3.97 27.36
C PRO A 251 -1.33 -3.97 26.90
N VAL A 252 -1.81 -2.80 26.46
CA VAL A 252 -3.18 -2.60 25.95
C VAL A 252 -3.19 -1.70 24.71
N TYR A 253 -4.10 -2.01 23.78
CA TYR A 253 -4.41 -1.16 22.64
C TYR A 253 -5.32 -0.02 23.06
N LEU A 254 -5.14 1.15 22.45
CA LEU A 254 -5.99 2.32 22.56
C LEU A 254 -6.79 2.50 21.25
N GLU A 255 -7.76 3.41 21.22
CA GLU A 255 -8.42 3.80 19.96
C GLU A 255 -7.41 4.30 18.92
N SER A 256 -6.37 4.99 19.39
CA SER A 256 -5.23 5.43 18.57
C SER A 256 -3.94 5.17 19.34
N GLY A 257 -3.19 4.16 18.89
CA GLY A 257 -1.91 3.78 19.50
C GLY A 257 -2.02 2.70 20.58
N TYR A 258 -1.11 2.73 21.53
CA TYR A 258 -0.99 1.72 22.58
C TYR A 258 -0.41 2.29 23.87
N THR A 259 -0.55 1.55 24.97
CA THR A 259 0.21 1.79 26.21
C THR A 259 0.63 0.47 26.85
N VAL A 260 1.69 0.53 27.65
CA VAL A 260 2.19 -0.61 28.45
C VAL A 260 1.83 -0.48 29.94
N LEU A 261 0.96 0.48 30.28
CA LEU A 261 0.55 0.76 31.66
C LEU A 261 -0.90 0.35 31.97
N GLY A 262 -1.64 -0.18 30.99
CA GLY A 262 -3.04 -0.60 31.12
C GLY A 262 -4.07 0.54 31.09
N TRP A 263 -3.65 1.79 31.23
CA TRP A 263 -4.58 2.93 31.31
C TRP A 263 -5.32 3.21 29.99
N GLY A 264 -6.65 3.33 30.07
CA GLY A 264 -7.50 3.68 28.92
C GLY A 264 -7.56 2.61 27.83
N GLY A 265 -7.12 1.38 28.12
CA GLY A 265 -7.10 0.27 27.16
C GLY A 265 -8.49 -0.17 26.71
N ILE A 266 -8.68 -0.29 25.40
CA ILE A 266 -9.90 -0.86 24.79
C ILE A 266 -9.79 -2.38 24.61
N LYS A 267 -8.55 -2.89 24.47
CA LYS A 267 -8.26 -4.31 24.27
C LYS A 267 -6.91 -4.64 24.92
N LYS A 268 -6.86 -5.74 25.66
CA LYS A 268 -5.63 -6.26 26.25
C LYS A 268 -4.84 -7.08 25.22
N ALA A 269 -3.52 -6.94 25.21
CA ALA A 269 -2.61 -7.80 24.44
C ALA A 269 -2.03 -8.90 25.35
N ASN A 270 -1.58 -10.02 24.78
CA ASN A 270 -0.98 -11.09 25.59
C ASN A 270 0.45 -10.75 26.05
N SER A 271 1.17 -9.95 25.27
CA SER A 271 2.52 -9.48 25.60
C SER A 271 2.81 -8.13 24.96
N THR A 272 3.83 -7.43 25.47
CA THR A 272 4.34 -6.20 24.88
C THR A 272 4.94 -6.48 23.51
N GLN A 273 5.60 -7.63 23.33
CA GLN A 273 6.12 -8.05 22.02
C GLN A 273 5.04 -8.12 20.94
N GLU A 274 3.94 -8.85 21.21
CA GLU A 274 2.81 -9.02 20.28
C GLU A 274 2.16 -7.67 19.96
N LEU A 275 1.90 -6.86 20.98
CA LEU A 275 1.29 -5.54 20.83
C LEU A 275 2.09 -4.66 19.86
N LEU A 276 3.42 -4.62 20.01
CA LEU A 276 4.28 -3.82 19.16
C LEU A 276 4.38 -4.38 17.74
N ASN A 277 4.47 -5.71 17.60
CA ASN A 277 4.49 -6.36 16.29
C ASN A 277 3.23 -6.00 15.50
N ASP A 278 2.06 -6.11 16.12
CA ASP A 278 0.78 -5.84 15.47
C ASP A 278 0.62 -4.35 15.15
N TYR A 279 0.91 -3.47 16.12
CA TYR A 279 0.79 -2.02 15.95
C TYR A 279 1.67 -1.50 14.81
N TYR A 280 2.98 -1.78 14.87
CA TYR A 280 3.90 -1.26 13.87
C TYR A 280 3.69 -1.93 12.51
N THR A 281 3.38 -3.23 12.45
CA THR A 281 3.05 -3.89 11.17
C THR A 281 1.83 -3.23 10.51
N THR A 282 0.78 -2.96 11.29
CA THR A 282 -0.44 -2.32 10.79
C THR A 282 -0.15 -0.91 10.28
N GLU A 283 0.53 -0.08 11.06
CA GLU A 283 0.86 1.30 10.67
C GLU A 283 1.77 1.34 9.42
N PHE A 284 2.78 0.47 9.35
CA PHE A 284 3.66 0.40 8.17
C PHE A 284 2.90 -0.05 6.93
N ASN A 285 2.06 -1.08 7.04
CA ASN A 285 1.25 -1.53 5.92
C ASN A 285 0.29 -0.45 5.45
N GLN A 286 -0.34 0.30 6.36
CA GLN A 286 -1.19 1.44 6.03
C GLN A 286 -0.43 2.55 5.30
N LEU A 287 0.80 2.87 5.73
CA LEU A 287 1.64 3.85 5.06
C LEU A 287 2.02 3.39 3.64
N ILE A 288 2.50 2.15 3.50
CA ILE A 288 2.88 1.57 2.21
C ILE A 288 1.65 1.51 1.28
N PHE A 289 0.51 1.09 1.81
CA PHE A 289 -0.77 1.05 1.08
C PHE A 289 -1.13 2.43 0.51
N SER A 290 -1.11 3.46 1.35
CA SER A 290 -1.47 4.82 0.94
C SER A 290 -0.51 5.35 -0.14
N GLN A 291 0.79 5.13 0.03
CA GLN A 291 1.81 5.53 -0.95
C GLN A 291 1.64 4.79 -2.28
N LEU A 292 1.51 3.47 -2.23
CA LEU A 292 1.37 2.64 -3.42
C LEU A 292 0.08 2.96 -4.17
N ARG A 293 -1.05 3.09 -3.46
CA ARG A 293 -2.34 3.48 -4.05
C ARG A 293 -2.20 4.83 -4.75
N HIS A 294 -1.66 5.84 -4.08
CA HIS A 294 -1.47 7.17 -4.66
C HIS A 294 -0.59 7.11 -5.92
N GLN A 295 0.53 6.38 -5.87
CA GLN A 295 1.41 6.21 -7.02
C GLN A 295 0.70 5.54 -8.21
N LEU A 296 -0.05 4.46 -7.96
CA LEU A 296 -0.80 3.74 -8.98
C LEU A 296 -1.89 4.63 -9.59
N THR A 297 -2.70 5.29 -8.78
CA THR A 297 -3.76 6.21 -9.23
C THR A 297 -3.19 7.33 -10.10
N GLN A 298 -2.11 7.99 -9.66
CA GLN A 298 -1.47 9.06 -10.43
C GLN A 298 -0.93 8.55 -11.77
N LYS A 299 -0.30 7.36 -11.79
CA LYS A 299 0.22 6.79 -13.04
C LYS A 299 -0.91 6.44 -14.01
N LEU A 300 -1.96 5.78 -13.53
CA LEU A 300 -3.11 5.38 -14.33
C LEU A 300 -3.82 6.59 -14.93
N ASN A 301 -4.07 7.63 -14.13
CA ASN A 301 -4.69 8.86 -14.61
C ASN A 301 -3.88 9.51 -15.75
N ASN A 302 -2.57 9.62 -15.58
CA ASN A 302 -1.68 10.19 -16.60
C ASN A 302 -1.63 9.34 -17.89
N LEU A 303 -1.68 8.01 -17.78
CA LEU A 303 -1.71 7.11 -18.94
C LEU A 303 -3.05 7.21 -19.68
N LEU A 304 -4.17 7.13 -18.95
CA LEU A 304 -5.52 7.24 -19.48
C LEU A 304 -5.74 8.58 -20.17
N GLU A 305 -5.27 9.69 -19.59
CA GLU A 305 -5.39 11.02 -20.21
C GLU A 305 -4.69 11.07 -21.57
N LYS A 306 -3.45 10.60 -21.66
CA LYS A 306 -2.69 10.54 -22.92
C LYS A 306 -3.34 9.66 -23.97
N LEU A 307 -3.86 8.50 -23.56
CA LEU A 307 -4.54 7.58 -24.47
C LEU A 307 -5.87 8.15 -24.96
N ARG A 308 -6.66 8.79 -24.10
CA ARG A 308 -7.90 9.48 -24.49
C ARG A 308 -7.63 10.62 -25.46
N GLN A 309 -6.58 11.42 -25.24
CA GLN A 309 -6.15 12.44 -26.21
C GLN A 309 -5.77 11.83 -27.57
N LYS A 310 -5.01 10.72 -27.56
CA LYS A 310 -4.64 9.97 -28.77
C LYS A 310 -5.87 9.41 -29.50
N ALA A 311 -6.82 8.83 -28.77
CA ALA A 311 -8.07 8.32 -29.31
C ALA A 311 -8.89 9.45 -29.96
N ASN A 312 -9.00 10.61 -29.32
CA ASN A 312 -9.68 11.78 -29.88
C ASN A 312 -9.01 12.25 -31.18
N THR A 313 -7.68 12.30 -31.23
CA THR A 313 -6.95 12.65 -32.47
C THR A 313 -7.25 11.65 -33.61
N PHE A 314 -7.37 10.36 -33.32
CA PHE A 314 -7.75 9.36 -34.32
C PHE A 314 -9.22 9.51 -34.74
N LYS A 315 -10.14 9.75 -33.81
CA LYS A 315 -11.55 10.04 -34.11
C LYS A 315 -11.71 11.26 -35.01
N GLU A 316 -10.99 12.34 -34.73
CA GLU A 316 -10.97 13.55 -35.58
C GLU A 316 -10.47 13.25 -37.00
N ARG A 317 -9.40 12.44 -37.14
CA ARG A 317 -8.88 12.02 -38.46
C ARG A 317 -9.87 11.14 -39.23
N LEU A 318 -10.61 10.28 -38.53
CA LEU A 318 -11.65 9.45 -39.14
C LEU A 318 -12.84 10.29 -39.59
N ALA A 319 -13.28 11.26 -38.78
CA ALA A 319 -14.34 12.20 -39.16
C ALA A 319 -13.96 13.02 -40.42
N GLN A 320 -12.71 13.47 -40.52
CA GLN A 320 -12.20 14.11 -41.75
C GLN A 320 -12.21 13.18 -42.98
N SER A 321 -12.18 11.87 -42.75
CA SER A 321 -12.21 10.83 -43.80
C SER A 321 -13.62 10.35 -44.13
N GLU A 322 -14.67 10.73 -43.40
CA GLU A 322 -16.07 10.39 -43.74
C GLU A 322 -16.49 11.02 -45.07
N ARG A 323 -15.96 12.22 -45.37
CA ARG A 323 -16.16 12.90 -46.66
C ARG A 323 -15.46 12.22 -47.84
N ALA A 324 -14.73 11.12 -47.61
CA ALA A 324 -14.08 10.38 -48.68
C ALA A 324 -15.08 9.93 -49.75
N ASP A 325 -16.27 9.49 -49.34
CA ASP A 325 -17.28 9.00 -50.26
C ASP A 325 -17.93 10.15 -51.05
N GLU A 326 -18.02 11.37 -50.48
CA GLU A 326 -18.43 12.58 -51.20
C GLU A 326 -17.49 12.89 -52.37
N TYR A 327 -16.16 12.78 -52.19
CA TYR A 327 -15.21 13.04 -53.26
C TYR A 327 -15.33 12.04 -54.41
N ARG A 328 -15.65 10.77 -54.10
CA ARG A 328 -15.93 9.78 -55.14
C ARG A 328 -17.23 10.13 -55.87
N TYR A 329 -18.26 10.46 -55.12
CA TYR A 329 -19.55 10.88 -55.67
C TYR A 329 -19.41 12.08 -56.62
N TYR A 330 -18.68 13.13 -56.20
CA TYR A 330 -18.40 14.29 -57.05
C TYR A 330 -17.58 13.94 -58.29
N ALA A 331 -16.60 13.03 -58.17
CA ALA A 331 -15.83 12.57 -59.32
C ALA A 331 -16.71 11.81 -60.33
N ASP A 332 -17.59 10.93 -59.84
CA ASP A 332 -18.53 10.17 -60.67
C ASP A 332 -19.54 11.10 -61.38
N LEU A 333 -20.07 12.10 -60.67
CA LEU A 333 -20.98 13.12 -61.22
C LEU A 333 -20.30 13.97 -62.30
N LEU A 334 -19.10 14.48 -62.00
CA LEU A 334 -18.31 15.28 -62.96
C LEU A 334 -17.95 14.48 -64.21
N MET A 335 -17.68 13.17 -64.08
CA MET A 335 -17.41 12.27 -65.21
C MET A 335 -18.65 11.96 -66.05
N ALA A 336 -19.85 11.94 -65.46
CA ALA A 336 -21.10 11.72 -66.20
C ALA A 336 -21.54 12.96 -66.98
N TYR A 337 -21.37 14.16 -66.42
CA TYR A 337 -21.76 15.43 -67.03
C TYR A 337 -20.59 16.21 -67.64
N LEU A 338 -19.59 15.52 -68.19
CA LEU A 338 -18.39 16.16 -68.78
C LEU A 338 -18.71 17.21 -69.86
N HIS A 339 -19.85 17.07 -70.54
CA HIS A 339 -20.30 17.96 -71.60
C HIS A 339 -20.79 19.33 -71.11
N GLU A 340 -21.14 19.46 -69.82
CA GLU A 340 -21.62 20.70 -69.22
C GLU A 340 -20.48 21.60 -68.70
N TRP A 341 -19.25 21.11 -68.71
CA TRP A 341 -18.07 21.86 -68.25
C TRP A 341 -17.56 22.86 -69.30
N ALA A 342 -17.11 24.03 -68.84
CA ALA A 342 -16.43 25.03 -69.66
C ALA A 342 -15.09 25.49 -69.04
N PRO A 343 -14.13 25.97 -69.86
CA PRO A 343 -12.84 26.45 -69.38
C PRO A 343 -12.96 27.62 -68.39
N GLY A 344 -12.18 27.59 -67.31
CA GLY A 344 -12.12 28.67 -66.32
C GLY A 344 -13.20 28.64 -65.22
N MET A 345 -14.05 27.61 -65.17
CA MET A 345 -15.02 27.43 -64.08
C MET A 345 -14.34 27.12 -62.75
N ASP A 346 -14.76 27.81 -61.69
CA ASP A 346 -14.35 27.59 -60.28
C ASP A 346 -15.29 26.63 -59.53
N LYS A 347 -16.50 26.43 -60.05
CA LYS A 347 -17.50 25.47 -59.56
C LYS A 347 -18.45 25.08 -60.68
N ILE A 348 -19.07 23.90 -60.56
CA ILE A 348 -20.13 23.42 -61.45
C ILE A 348 -21.30 22.89 -60.62
N THR A 349 -22.53 23.16 -61.04
CA THR A 349 -23.74 22.63 -60.41
C THR A 349 -24.33 21.57 -61.32
N LEU A 350 -24.40 20.34 -60.83
CA LEU A 350 -24.85 19.16 -61.58
C LEU A 350 -26.00 18.49 -60.85
N ASP A 351 -26.94 17.88 -61.58
CA ASP A 351 -28.07 17.19 -60.98
C ASP A 351 -27.67 15.83 -60.40
N ASP A 352 -28.07 15.58 -59.15
CA ASP A 352 -27.83 14.34 -58.41
C ASP A 352 -28.45 13.12 -59.11
N PHE A 353 -27.72 12.00 -59.20
CA PHE A 353 -28.17 10.80 -59.91
C PHE A 353 -29.46 10.17 -59.35
N GLU A 354 -29.70 10.28 -58.04
CA GLU A 354 -30.82 9.60 -57.37
C GLU A 354 -31.98 10.56 -57.07
N THR A 355 -31.67 11.78 -56.66
CA THR A 355 -32.65 12.74 -56.16
C THR A 355 -32.99 13.86 -57.13
N GLY A 356 -32.20 14.04 -58.20
CA GLY A 356 -32.36 15.12 -59.17
C GLY A 356 -32.20 16.52 -58.57
N LYS A 357 -31.63 16.63 -57.35
CA LYS A 357 -31.35 17.92 -56.71
C LYS A 357 -30.01 18.45 -57.22
N PRO A 358 -29.86 19.77 -57.38
CA PRO A 358 -28.59 20.36 -57.82
C PRO A 358 -27.51 20.22 -56.75
N VAL A 359 -26.37 19.64 -57.12
CA VAL A 359 -25.16 19.47 -56.30
C VAL A 359 -24.05 20.34 -56.87
N THR A 360 -23.49 21.23 -56.04
CA THR A 360 -22.39 22.11 -56.44
C THR A 360 -21.03 21.49 -56.11
N ILE A 361 -20.20 21.31 -57.13
CA ILE A 361 -18.85 20.74 -57.04
C ILE A 361 -17.82 21.84 -57.31
N PRO A 362 -16.87 22.09 -56.40
CA PRO A 362 -15.77 23.03 -56.64
C PRO A 362 -14.76 22.44 -57.66
N LEU A 363 -14.24 23.29 -58.54
CA LEU A 363 -13.28 22.93 -59.59
C LEU A 363 -12.05 23.82 -59.53
N GLU A 364 -10.91 23.29 -59.96
CA GLU A 364 -9.69 24.06 -60.21
C GLU A 364 -9.78 24.69 -61.62
N PRO A 365 -9.82 26.03 -61.75
CA PRO A 365 -10.07 26.73 -63.02
C PRO A 365 -8.99 26.52 -64.09
N ASP A 366 -7.77 26.18 -63.64
CA ASP A 366 -6.60 25.93 -64.48
C ASP A 366 -6.59 24.51 -65.10
N LYS A 367 -7.57 23.65 -64.73
CA LYS A 367 -7.62 22.23 -65.12
C LYS A 367 -8.93 21.91 -65.82
N ASN A 368 -8.89 20.92 -66.71
CA ASN A 368 -10.09 20.40 -67.36
C ASN A 368 -10.91 19.49 -66.43
N ALA A 369 -12.17 19.21 -66.79
CA ALA A 369 -13.08 18.39 -65.98
C ALA A 369 -12.52 16.99 -65.65
N VAL A 370 -11.82 16.35 -66.59
CA VAL A 370 -11.23 15.01 -66.39
C VAL A 370 -10.11 15.06 -65.35
N ILE A 371 -9.25 16.08 -65.38
CA ILE A 371 -8.18 16.24 -64.39
C ILE A 371 -8.77 16.58 -63.01
N ASN A 372 -9.80 17.42 -62.95
CA ASN A 372 -10.54 17.71 -61.72
C ASN A 372 -11.16 16.42 -61.13
N ALA A 373 -11.82 15.59 -61.93
CA ALA A 373 -12.35 14.30 -61.49
C ALA A 373 -11.25 13.35 -61.00
N GLN A 374 -10.11 13.28 -61.70
CA GLN A 374 -8.96 12.48 -61.26
C GLN A 374 -8.37 12.97 -59.93
N MET A 375 -8.34 14.27 -59.67
CA MET A 375 -7.94 14.83 -58.38
C MET A 375 -8.89 14.40 -57.27
N LEU A 376 -10.19 14.48 -57.50
CA LEU A 376 -11.23 14.02 -56.57
C LEU A 376 -11.09 12.51 -56.27
N TYR A 377 -10.87 11.66 -57.30
CA TYR A 377 -10.58 10.23 -57.09
C TYR A 377 -9.29 9.98 -56.29
N LYS A 378 -8.21 10.72 -56.57
CA LYS A 378 -6.96 10.62 -55.79
C LYS A 378 -7.18 11.01 -54.33
N GLN A 379 -7.99 12.02 -54.07
CA GLN A 379 -8.36 12.46 -52.72
C GLN A 379 -9.18 11.38 -52.00
N HIS A 380 -10.19 10.81 -52.66
CA HIS A 380 -10.94 9.65 -52.15
C HIS A 380 -9.99 8.50 -51.77
N GLN A 381 -9.12 8.07 -52.68
CA GLN A 381 -8.19 6.97 -52.42
C GLN A 381 -7.21 7.26 -51.28
N LYS A 382 -6.77 8.52 -51.12
CA LYS A 382 -5.92 8.94 -50.01
C LYS A 382 -6.67 8.84 -48.68
N LEU A 383 -7.89 9.37 -48.60
CA LEU A 383 -8.71 9.35 -47.39
C LEU A 383 -9.14 7.91 -47.02
N LYS A 384 -9.50 7.09 -48.00
CA LYS A 384 -9.83 5.67 -47.79
C LYS A 384 -8.65 4.88 -47.22
N ARG A 385 -7.43 5.11 -47.72
CA ARG A 385 -6.21 4.49 -47.18
C ARG A 385 -5.92 4.96 -45.75
N ALA A 386 -6.09 6.26 -45.48
CA ALA A 386 -5.93 6.81 -44.15
C ALA A 386 -6.94 6.18 -43.18
N ARG A 387 -8.22 6.07 -43.56
CA ARG A 387 -9.27 5.41 -42.78
C ARG A 387 -8.90 3.97 -42.43
N GLY A 388 -8.51 3.16 -43.44
CA GLY A 388 -8.12 1.76 -43.22
C GLY A 388 -6.87 1.57 -42.34
N ALA A 389 -6.00 2.58 -42.24
CA ALA A 389 -4.86 2.56 -41.33
C ALA A 389 -5.20 3.08 -39.92
N VAL A 390 -6.12 4.04 -39.79
CA VAL A 390 -6.46 4.69 -38.52
C VAL A 390 -7.51 3.90 -37.73
N GLU A 391 -8.50 3.26 -38.38
CA GLU A 391 -9.51 2.42 -37.72
C GLU A 391 -8.90 1.34 -36.80
N PRO A 392 -7.96 0.48 -37.25
CA PRO A 392 -7.36 -0.51 -36.36
C PRO A 392 -6.56 0.12 -35.21
N LEU A 393 -5.87 1.25 -35.47
CA LEU A 393 -5.12 1.96 -34.43
C LEU A 393 -6.05 2.59 -33.38
N LEU A 394 -7.23 3.05 -33.78
CA LEU A 394 -8.25 3.53 -32.84
C LEU A 394 -8.78 2.37 -31.99
N ALA A 395 -9.13 1.24 -32.61
CA ALA A 395 -9.59 0.06 -31.90
C ALA A 395 -8.56 -0.44 -30.87
N ASP A 396 -7.26 -0.48 -31.24
CA ASP A 396 -6.18 -0.86 -30.33
C ASP A 396 -6.06 0.10 -29.13
N VAL A 397 -6.17 1.42 -29.37
CA VAL A 397 -6.11 2.43 -28.31
C VAL A 397 -7.35 2.37 -27.42
N GLU A 398 -8.54 2.15 -27.98
CA GLU A 398 -9.78 2.01 -27.21
C GLU A 398 -9.75 0.76 -26.33
N ALA A 399 -9.29 -0.38 -26.85
CA ALA A 399 -9.08 -1.59 -26.06
C ALA A 399 -8.02 -1.39 -24.96
N GLU A 400 -7.00 -0.58 -25.21
CA GLU A 400 -6.01 -0.21 -24.20
C GLU A 400 -6.59 0.68 -23.10
N ILE A 401 -7.43 1.66 -23.46
CA ILE A 401 -8.17 2.49 -22.51
C ILE A 401 -9.07 1.61 -21.64
N GLU A 402 -9.88 0.74 -22.25
CA GLU A 402 -10.80 -0.16 -21.55
C GLU A 402 -10.07 -1.01 -20.51
N TYR A 403 -8.94 -1.62 -20.89
CA TYR A 403 -8.11 -2.39 -19.98
C TYR A 403 -7.60 -1.55 -18.79
N LEU A 404 -7.07 -0.35 -19.04
CA LEU A 404 -6.56 0.50 -17.97
C LEU A 404 -7.68 1.06 -17.07
N GLU A 405 -8.89 1.24 -17.61
CA GLU A 405 -10.07 1.59 -16.82
C GLU A 405 -10.53 0.43 -15.92
N GLN A 406 -10.38 -0.83 -16.34
CA GLN A 406 -10.58 -1.98 -15.46
C GLN A 406 -9.58 -2.00 -14.31
N VAL A 407 -8.30 -1.73 -14.59
CA VAL A 407 -7.27 -1.63 -13.55
C VAL A 407 -7.56 -0.46 -12.59
N GLU A 408 -7.94 0.71 -13.13
CA GLU A 408 -8.32 1.87 -12.32
C GLU A 408 -9.52 1.60 -11.44
N ALA A 409 -10.57 0.95 -11.97
CA ALA A 409 -11.73 0.55 -11.18
C ALA A 409 -11.34 -0.39 -10.02
N ALA A 410 -10.45 -1.35 -10.24
CA ALA A 410 -9.96 -2.24 -9.19
C ALA A 410 -9.20 -1.48 -8.09
N VAL A 411 -8.34 -0.52 -8.44
CA VAL A 411 -7.64 0.33 -7.45
C VAL A 411 -8.63 1.22 -6.68
N SER A 412 -9.62 1.79 -7.39
CA SER A 412 -10.61 2.70 -6.81
C SER A 412 -11.58 2.00 -5.84
N GLN A 413 -11.79 0.68 -5.97
CA GLN A 413 -12.55 -0.12 -5.01
C GLN A 413 -11.87 -0.26 -3.64
N ILE A 414 -10.56 -0.04 -3.57
CA ILE A 414 -9.78 -0.18 -2.33
C ILE A 414 -9.49 1.23 -1.77
N GLU A 415 -10.49 1.80 -1.11
CA GLU A 415 -10.45 3.19 -0.65
C GLU A 415 -9.51 3.40 0.54
N SER A 416 -9.47 2.44 1.46
CA SER A 416 -8.68 2.50 2.70
C SER A 416 -8.06 1.14 3.02
N TYR A 417 -6.98 1.17 3.80
CA TYR A 417 -6.37 -0.05 4.32
C TYR A 417 -7.22 -0.59 5.47
N SER A 418 -7.81 -1.77 5.28
CA SER A 418 -8.56 -2.47 6.35
C SER A 418 -7.90 -3.78 6.72
N THR A 419 -7.33 -4.48 5.73
CA THR A 419 -6.70 -5.79 5.90
C THR A 419 -5.35 -5.85 5.19
N SER A 420 -4.47 -6.76 5.60
CA SER A 420 -3.20 -7.00 4.91
C SER A 420 -3.40 -7.36 3.43
N GLU A 421 -4.52 -8.02 3.12
CA GLU A 421 -4.88 -8.46 1.79
C GLU A 421 -5.17 -7.30 0.82
N ASP A 422 -5.57 -6.13 1.34
CA ASP A 422 -5.78 -4.93 0.53
C ASP A 422 -4.44 -4.43 -0.03
N LEU A 423 -3.39 -4.46 0.79
CA LEU A 423 -2.04 -4.13 0.36
C LEU A 423 -1.51 -5.16 -0.64
N GLU A 424 -1.71 -6.46 -0.38
CA GLU A 424 -1.32 -7.51 -1.33
C GLU A 424 -2.01 -7.32 -2.69
N THR A 425 -3.28 -6.94 -2.71
CA THR A 425 -4.03 -6.68 -3.94
C THR A 425 -3.42 -5.52 -4.74
N LEU A 426 -2.99 -4.44 -4.09
CA LEU A 426 -2.30 -3.33 -4.77
C LEU A 426 -0.91 -3.74 -5.28
N GLU A 427 -0.19 -4.59 -4.54
CA GLU A 427 1.08 -5.15 -5.02
C GLU A 427 0.88 -6.05 -6.24
N GLU A 428 -0.18 -6.86 -6.27
CA GLU A 428 -0.55 -7.67 -7.44
C GLU A 428 -0.89 -6.80 -8.67
N ILE A 429 -1.63 -5.71 -8.47
CA ILE A 429 -1.95 -4.73 -9.53
C ILE A 429 -0.68 -4.05 -10.04
N ARG A 430 0.23 -3.63 -9.15
CA ARG A 430 1.53 -3.07 -9.53
C ARG A 430 2.30 -4.08 -10.38
N ASP A 431 2.39 -5.32 -9.93
CA ASP A 431 3.12 -6.38 -10.63
C ASP A 431 2.50 -6.71 -12.00
N GLU A 432 1.17 -6.63 -12.10
CA GLU A 432 0.44 -6.71 -13.37
C GLU A 432 0.88 -5.59 -14.32
N LEU A 433 0.82 -4.33 -13.88
CA LEU A 433 1.22 -3.17 -14.69
C LEU A 433 2.70 -3.22 -15.10
N VAL A 434 3.59 -3.73 -14.24
CA VAL A 434 5.00 -3.99 -14.58
C VAL A 434 5.10 -5.08 -15.65
N SER A 435 4.35 -6.18 -15.51
CA SER A 435 4.36 -7.28 -16.50
C SER A 435 3.86 -6.83 -17.88
N GLN A 436 2.89 -5.91 -17.91
CA GLN A 436 2.34 -5.30 -19.13
C GLN A 436 3.16 -4.09 -19.62
N LYS A 437 4.28 -3.76 -18.97
CA LYS A 437 5.21 -2.66 -19.32
C LYS A 437 4.64 -1.24 -19.17
N TYR A 438 3.58 -1.06 -18.37
CA TYR A 438 3.07 0.27 -17.99
C TYR A 438 3.87 0.92 -16.85
N LEU A 439 4.54 0.09 -16.06
CA LEU A 439 5.43 0.50 -14.98
C LEU A 439 6.82 -0.10 -15.19
N GLU A 440 7.84 0.68 -14.83
CA GLU A 440 9.19 0.16 -14.70
C GLU A 440 9.33 -0.57 -13.37
N ASP A 441 10.10 -1.65 -13.39
CA ASP A 441 10.46 -2.36 -12.16
C ASP A 441 11.54 -1.55 -11.43
N THR A 442 11.11 -0.67 -10.53
CA THR A 442 12.02 0.15 -9.71
C THR A 442 12.58 -0.61 -8.51
N GLY A 443 12.16 -1.88 -8.31
CA GLY A 443 12.53 -2.69 -7.17
C GLY A 443 13.52 -3.80 -7.50
N TYR A 444 14.61 -3.86 -6.72
CA TYR A 444 15.37 -5.10 -6.47
C TYR A 444 14.55 -6.10 -5.62
N ARG A 445 13.22 -6.18 -5.82
CA ARG A 445 12.36 -7.16 -5.16
C ARG A 445 12.26 -8.34 -6.10
N SER A 446 13.09 -9.35 -5.85
CA SER A 446 12.96 -10.65 -6.50
C SER A 446 11.51 -11.11 -6.36
N ARG A 447 10.80 -11.25 -7.49
CA ARG A 447 9.48 -11.86 -7.57
C ARG A 447 9.50 -13.12 -6.71
N SER A 448 8.77 -13.13 -5.59
CA SER A 448 8.54 -14.40 -4.90
C SER A 448 7.72 -15.24 -5.86
N ASN A 449 8.37 -16.22 -6.48
CA ASN A 449 7.76 -17.14 -7.43
C ASN A 449 6.91 -18.19 -6.68
N ASP A 450 6.18 -17.73 -5.65
CA ASP A 450 5.39 -18.58 -4.79
C ASP A 450 4.04 -18.80 -5.48
N LYS A 451 4.02 -19.86 -6.30
CA LYS A 451 2.83 -20.30 -7.05
C LYS A 451 1.73 -20.86 -6.12
N SER A 452 1.89 -20.79 -4.80
CA SER A 452 0.95 -21.32 -3.81
C SER A 452 0.52 -20.31 -2.74
N LYS A 453 0.47 -19.01 -3.04
CA LYS A 453 -0.40 -18.14 -2.23
C LYS A 453 -1.85 -18.58 -2.50
N ASP A 454 -2.55 -19.01 -1.46
CA ASP A 454 -4.01 -19.17 -1.49
C ASP A 454 -4.60 -17.92 -2.15
N ILE A 455 -5.25 -18.10 -3.30
CA ILE A 455 -5.79 -16.97 -4.05
C ILE A 455 -6.95 -16.41 -3.23
N ASN A 456 -6.76 -15.20 -2.72
CA ASN A 456 -7.66 -14.62 -1.74
C ASN A 456 -8.79 -13.83 -2.41
N PHE A 457 -9.72 -14.57 -3.02
CA PHE A 457 -10.97 -14.01 -3.54
C PHE A 457 -11.82 -13.44 -2.39
N ARG A 458 -12.58 -12.37 -2.64
CA ARG A 458 -13.61 -11.96 -1.68
C ARG A 458 -14.68 -13.05 -1.64
N ARG A 459 -15.06 -13.47 -0.43
CA ARG A 459 -16.07 -14.50 -0.22
C ARG A 459 -17.30 -13.92 0.43
N PHE A 460 -18.46 -14.20 -0.14
CA PHE A 460 -19.77 -13.85 0.38
C PHE A 460 -20.66 -15.07 0.40
N GLN A 461 -21.75 -14.99 1.16
CA GLN A 461 -22.82 -15.98 1.11
C GLN A 461 -24.11 -15.30 0.69
N THR A 462 -24.85 -15.92 -0.21
CA THR A 462 -26.20 -15.48 -0.55
C THR A 462 -27.17 -15.79 0.60
N PRO A 463 -28.38 -15.19 0.61
CA PRO A 463 -29.41 -15.54 1.59
C PRO A 463 -29.78 -17.03 1.62
N GLY A 464 -29.69 -17.72 0.47
CA GLY A 464 -29.85 -19.18 0.36
C GLY A 464 -28.65 -20.00 0.84
N GLY A 465 -27.57 -19.36 1.30
CA GLY A 465 -26.35 -20.02 1.80
C GLY A 465 -25.37 -20.46 0.72
N LEU A 466 -25.54 -20.02 -0.53
CA LEU A 466 -24.62 -20.32 -1.63
C LEU A 466 -23.38 -19.43 -1.54
N GLU A 467 -22.21 -19.99 -1.85
CA GLU A 467 -20.94 -19.24 -1.85
C GLU A 467 -20.84 -18.36 -3.10
N VAL A 468 -20.45 -17.10 -2.90
CA VAL A 468 -20.12 -16.16 -3.97
C VAL A 468 -18.66 -15.75 -3.84
N LEU A 469 -17.91 -15.88 -4.93
CA LEU A 469 -16.51 -15.50 -5.02
C LEU A 469 -16.33 -14.33 -5.97
N ILE A 470 -15.48 -13.37 -5.59
CA ILE A 470 -15.25 -12.15 -6.38
C ILE A 470 -13.74 -11.91 -6.49
N GLY A 471 -13.25 -11.73 -7.72
CA GLY A 471 -11.87 -11.35 -7.98
C GLY A 471 -11.60 -9.89 -7.56
N ARG A 472 -10.44 -9.62 -6.95
CA ARG A 472 -10.09 -8.26 -6.50
C ARG A 472 -9.34 -7.43 -7.54
N ASN A 473 -8.81 -8.08 -8.58
CA ASN A 473 -8.08 -7.48 -9.68
C ASN A 473 -8.17 -8.38 -10.91
N ASN A 474 -7.62 -7.92 -12.05
CA ASN A 474 -7.70 -8.63 -13.33
C ASN A 474 -7.01 -10.00 -13.31
N ARG A 475 -5.90 -10.15 -12.57
CA ARG A 475 -5.22 -11.45 -12.41
C ARG A 475 -6.09 -12.45 -11.65
N GLN A 476 -6.74 -12.01 -10.58
CA GLN A 476 -7.68 -12.83 -9.83
C GLN A 476 -8.94 -13.13 -10.65
N ASN A 477 -9.45 -12.18 -11.43
CA ASN A 477 -10.57 -12.40 -12.36
C ASN A 477 -10.27 -13.52 -13.35
N ASP A 478 -9.09 -13.51 -13.97
CA ASP A 478 -8.64 -14.60 -14.86
C ASP A 478 -8.57 -15.95 -14.15
N GLN A 479 -8.00 -15.97 -12.93
CA GLN A 479 -7.89 -17.20 -12.15
C GLN A 479 -9.26 -17.72 -11.74
N LEU A 480 -10.16 -16.83 -11.30
CA LEU A 480 -11.52 -17.16 -10.89
C LEU A 480 -12.29 -17.78 -12.06
N THR A 481 -12.29 -17.13 -13.22
CA THR A 481 -13.08 -17.55 -14.38
C THR A 481 -12.49 -18.76 -15.12
N PHE A 482 -11.18 -18.80 -15.34
CA PHE A 482 -10.58 -19.78 -16.26
C PHE A 482 -9.83 -20.93 -15.56
N ARG A 483 -9.66 -20.88 -14.24
CA ARG A 483 -8.98 -21.94 -13.48
C ARG A 483 -9.80 -22.48 -12.31
N PHE A 484 -10.54 -21.62 -11.62
CA PHE A 484 -11.25 -21.98 -10.40
C PHE A 484 -12.72 -22.37 -10.63
N ALA A 485 -13.37 -21.77 -11.63
CA ALA A 485 -14.76 -22.05 -11.97
C ALA A 485 -14.96 -23.50 -12.44
N ASN A 486 -16.09 -24.10 -12.02
CA ASN A 486 -16.54 -25.39 -12.51
C ASN A 486 -17.69 -25.23 -13.52
N ASP A 487 -18.13 -26.33 -14.15
CA ASP A 487 -19.18 -26.31 -15.18
C ASP A 487 -20.60 -26.00 -14.66
N TYR A 488 -20.82 -26.10 -13.35
CA TYR A 488 -22.11 -25.87 -12.69
C TYR A 488 -22.27 -24.43 -12.20
N ASP A 489 -21.17 -23.76 -11.90
CA ASP A 489 -21.14 -22.38 -11.41
C ASP A 489 -21.80 -21.41 -12.42
N LEU A 490 -22.20 -20.24 -11.93
CA LEU A 490 -22.62 -19.12 -12.77
C LEU A 490 -21.63 -17.97 -12.65
N TRP A 491 -21.16 -17.49 -13.80
CA TRP A 491 -20.29 -16.33 -13.92
C TRP A 491 -21.12 -15.08 -14.18
N PHE A 492 -20.79 -13.99 -13.48
CA PHE A 492 -21.43 -12.68 -13.57
C PHE A 492 -20.38 -11.58 -13.83
N HIS A 493 -20.77 -10.58 -14.61
CA HIS A 493 -20.01 -9.36 -14.84
C HIS A 493 -20.94 -8.22 -15.26
N THR A 494 -20.56 -6.97 -15.04
CA THR A 494 -21.35 -5.82 -15.52
C THR A 494 -21.28 -5.69 -17.04
N GLN A 495 -22.40 -5.39 -17.69
CA GLN A 495 -22.44 -5.25 -19.14
C GLN A 495 -21.75 -3.95 -19.55
N GLU A 496 -20.71 -4.04 -20.39
CA GLU A 496 -19.97 -2.88 -20.96
C GLU A 496 -19.40 -1.89 -19.93
N ILE A 497 -19.35 -2.30 -18.65
CA ILE A 497 -18.85 -1.49 -17.55
C ILE A 497 -17.70 -2.26 -16.90
N PRO A 498 -16.54 -1.63 -16.68
CA PRO A 498 -15.44 -2.25 -15.95
C PRO A 498 -15.86 -2.73 -14.56
N GLY A 499 -15.62 -4.00 -14.25
CA GLY A 499 -15.95 -4.58 -12.96
C GLY A 499 -15.23 -5.89 -12.65
N SER A 500 -15.51 -6.42 -11.47
CA SER A 500 -14.94 -7.69 -11.01
C SER A 500 -15.68 -8.86 -11.65
N HIS A 501 -14.97 -9.95 -11.89
CA HIS A 501 -15.62 -11.22 -12.20
C HIS A 501 -16.21 -11.79 -10.92
N VAL A 502 -17.47 -12.19 -10.96
CA VAL A 502 -18.19 -12.78 -9.84
C VAL A 502 -18.61 -14.20 -10.20
N LEU A 503 -18.45 -15.12 -9.27
CA LEU A 503 -18.76 -16.54 -9.46
C LEU A 503 -19.70 -17.01 -8.34
N LEU A 504 -20.93 -17.37 -8.71
CA LEU A 504 -21.87 -18.04 -7.81
C LEU A 504 -21.61 -19.54 -7.88
N ARG A 505 -21.26 -20.13 -6.74
CA ARG A 505 -20.85 -21.53 -6.63
C ARG A 505 -22.06 -22.43 -6.53
N LEU A 506 -22.13 -23.41 -7.42
CA LEU A 506 -23.24 -24.35 -7.47
C LEU A 506 -22.73 -25.80 -7.42
N GLN A 507 -23.53 -26.66 -6.77
CA GLN A 507 -23.33 -28.10 -6.83
C GLN A 507 -24.15 -28.68 -7.99
N ALA A 508 -23.76 -29.88 -8.43
CA ALA A 508 -24.47 -30.58 -9.50
C ALA A 508 -25.96 -30.75 -9.14
N GLY A 509 -26.84 -30.25 -10.01
CA GLY A 509 -28.30 -30.36 -9.83
C GLY A 509 -28.95 -29.20 -9.07
N ASN A 510 -28.17 -28.29 -8.46
CA ASN A 510 -28.73 -27.11 -7.81
C ASN A 510 -29.06 -26.03 -8.86
N VAL A 511 -30.26 -25.46 -8.76
CA VAL A 511 -30.65 -24.26 -9.49
C VAL A 511 -30.75 -23.14 -8.45
N PRO A 512 -30.04 -22.02 -8.62
CA PRO A 512 -30.13 -20.91 -7.68
C PRO A 512 -31.50 -20.24 -7.77
N ASP A 513 -32.07 -19.90 -6.62
CA ASP A 513 -33.31 -19.15 -6.56
C ASP A 513 -33.10 -17.71 -7.06
N GLU A 514 -34.18 -17.03 -7.45
CA GLU A 514 -34.12 -15.64 -7.94
C GLU A 514 -33.48 -14.69 -6.93
N VAL A 515 -33.66 -14.95 -5.63
CA VAL A 515 -33.06 -14.15 -4.55
C VAL A 515 -31.53 -14.25 -4.56
N ASP A 516 -30.98 -15.44 -4.79
CA ASP A 516 -29.53 -15.67 -4.82
C ASP A 516 -28.91 -15.08 -6.10
N LEU A 517 -29.60 -15.22 -7.24
CA LEU A 517 -29.21 -14.59 -8.50
C LEU A 517 -29.18 -13.06 -8.36
N GLN A 518 -30.23 -12.48 -7.79
CA GLN A 518 -30.31 -11.04 -7.58
C GLN A 518 -29.26 -10.54 -6.58
N HIS A 519 -29.00 -11.28 -5.49
CA HIS A 519 -27.95 -10.93 -4.54
C HIS A 519 -26.57 -10.93 -5.22
N THR A 520 -26.29 -11.95 -6.04
CA THR A 520 -25.03 -12.03 -6.81
C THR A 520 -24.91 -10.91 -7.83
N ALA A 521 -26.01 -10.55 -8.52
CA ALA A 521 -26.05 -9.42 -9.43
C ALA A 521 -25.79 -8.08 -8.71
N ASN A 522 -26.34 -7.89 -7.52
CA ASN A 522 -26.09 -6.70 -6.70
C ASN A 522 -24.61 -6.63 -6.30
N LEU A 523 -23.98 -7.75 -5.95
CA LEU A 523 -22.54 -7.83 -5.67
C LEU A 523 -21.71 -7.48 -6.90
N ALA A 524 -22.02 -8.03 -8.08
CA ALA A 524 -21.33 -7.71 -9.33
C ALA A 524 -21.43 -6.22 -9.68
N ALA A 525 -22.63 -5.62 -9.52
CA ALA A 525 -22.83 -4.19 -9.69
C ALA A 525 -22.04 -3.35 -8.67
N TYR A 526 -21.99 -3.79 -7.41
CA TYR A 526 -21.26 -3.09 -6.36
C TYR A 526 -19.75 -3.13 -6.57
N TYR A 527 -19.19 -4.25 -7.01
CA TYR A 527 -17.77 -4.40 -7.36
C TYR A 527 -17.48 -4.03 -8.82
N SER A 528 -18.09 -2.94 -9.29
CA SER A 528 -17.88 -2.35 -10.61
C SER A 528 -17.65 -0.83 -10.53
N ARG A 529 -17.29 -0.23 -11.66
CA ARG A 529 -17.21 1.24 -11.78
C ARG A 529 -18.57 1.93 -11.58
N ALA A 530 -19.68 1.22 -11.75
CA ALA A 530 -21.04 1.72 -11.57
C ALA A 530 -21.62 1.52 -10.15
N ARG A 531 -20.76 1.34 -9.12
CA ARG A 531 -21.17 1.15 -7.73
C ARG A 531 -22.12 2.22 -7.17
N GLN A 532 -22.04 3.45 -7.67
CA GLN A 532 -22.87 4.57 -7.24
C GLN A 532 -24.19 4.71 -8.03
N SER A 533 -24.38 3.90 -9.09
CA SER A 533 -25.61 3.90 -9.88
C SER A 533 -26.76 3.24 -9.12
N GLU A 534 -28.00 3.64 -9.40
CA GLU A 534 -29.18 3.00 -8.80
C GLU A 534 -29.40 1.57 -9.31
N GLN A 535 -29.20 1.38 -10.62
CA GLN A 535 -29.31 0.09 -11.30
C GLN A 535 -28.20 -0.07 -12.34
N VAL A 536 -27.70 -1.29 -12.48
CA VAL A 536 -26.62 -1.64 -13.41
C VAL A 536 -26.98 -2.93 -14.14
N PRO A 537 -26.89 -2.98 -15.47
CA PRO A 537 -27.09 -4.23 -16.21
C PRO A 537 -25.94 -5.20 -15.90
N VAL A 538 -26.26 -6.39 -15.42
CA VAL A 538 -25.31 -7.47 -15.10
C VAL A 538 -25.60 -8.64 -16.03
N VAL A 539 -24.59 -9.07 -16.77
CA VAL A 539 -24.65 -10.31 -17.55
C VAL A 539 -24.30 -11.49 -16.66
N TYR A 540 -24.98 -12.61 -16.87
CA TYR A 540 -24.57 -13.88 -16.31
C TYR A 540 -24.72 -15.04 -17.30
N THR A 541 -23.80 -16.00 -17.21
CA THR A 541 -23.81 -17.23 -18.02
C THR A 541 -23.00 -18.33 -17.33
N GLN A 542 -22.96 -19.52 -17.92
CA GLN A 542 -22.10 -20.61 -17.48
C GLN A 542 -20.64 -20.34 -17.89
N PRO A 543 -19.64 -20.64 -17.03
CA PRO A 543 -18.22 -20.41 -17.32
C PRO A 543 -17.74 -20.99 -18.66
N LYS A 544 -18.29 -22.12 -19.11
CA LYS A 544 -17.97 -22.73 -20.41
C LYS A 544 -18.29 -21.85 -21.63
N HIS A 545 -19.17 -20.86 -21.48
CA HIS A 545 -19.49 -19.88 -22.53
C HIS A 545 -18.64 -18.61 -22.46
N VAL A 546 -17.71 -18.54 -21.49
CA VAL A 546 -16.78 -17.44 -21.31
C VAL A 546 -15.41 -17.88 -21.82
N TYR A 547 -14.80 -17.10 -22.72
CA TYR A 547 -13.53 -17.43 -23.35
C TYR A 547 -12.60 -16.22 -23.37
N LYS A 548 -11.31 -16.52 -23.19
CA LYS A 548 -10.24 -15.54 -23.27
C LYS A 548 -9.59 -15.56 -24.66
N PRO A 549 -9.58 -14.46 -25.42
CA PRO A 549 -8.88 -14.40 -26.69
C PRO A 549 -7.37 -14.64 -26.51
N LYS A 550 -6.76 -15.33 -27.48
CA LYS A 550 -5.32 -15.64 -27.43
C LYS A 550 -4.51 -14.34 -27.47
N GLY A 551 -3.71 -14.10 -26.43
CA GLY A 551 -2.89 -12.89 -26.30
C GLY A 551 -3.60 -11.69 -25.67
N ALA A 552 -4.88 -11.84 -25.25
CA ALA A 552 -5.58 -10.78 -24.53
C ALA A 552 -4.94 -10.51 -23.15
N LYS A 553 -5.02 -9.25 -22.72
CA LYS A 553 -4.56 -8.81 -21.41
C LYS A 553 -5.36 -9.50 -20.28
N PRO A 554 -4.83 -9.58 -19.05
CA PRO A 554 -5.58 -10.09 -17.90
C PRO A 554 -6.90 -9.37 -17.71
N GLY A 555 -7.94 -10.07 -17.24
CA GLY A 555 -9.29 -9.52 -16.98
C GLY A 555 -10.19 -9.49 -18.22
N ILE A 556 -9.64 -9.56 -19.44
CA ILE A 556 -10.44 -9.56 -20.66
C ILE A 556 -11.09 -10.92 -20.88
N ALA A 557 -12.42 -10.91 -20.93
CA ALA A 557 -13.25 -12.09 -21.22
C ALA A 557 -14.32 -11.74 -22.24
N ILE A 558 -14.57 -12.67 -23.17
CA ILE A 558 -15.71 -12.59 -24.08
C ILE A 558 -16.69 -13.68 -23.69
N TYR A 559 -17.98 -13.36 -23.69
CA TYR A 559 -19.04 -14.29 -23.32
C TYR A 559 -20.01 -14.50 -24.49
N LYS A 560 -20.77 -15.59 -24.41
CA LYS A 560 -21.91 -15.94 -25.27
C LYS A 560 -23.03 -16.50 -24.42
N ASN A 561 -24.24 -16.56 -24.96
CA ASN A 561 -25.41 -17.16 -24.31
C ASN A 561 -25.66 -16.53 -22.92
N GLU A 562 -25.53 -15.22 -22.83
CA GLU A 562 -25.74 -14.44 -21.63
C GLU A 562 -27.21 -14.16 -21.38
N ARG A 563 -27.52 -13.93 -20.11
CA ARG A 563 -28.78 -13.35 -19.65
C ARG A 563 -28.46 -12.08 -18.88
N ILE A 564 -29.37 -11.12 -18.93
CA ILE A 564 -29.22 -9.84 -18.24
C ILE A 564 -30.12 -9.81 -17.02
N ILE A 565 -29.58 -9.35 -15.90
CA ILE A 565 -30.28 -9.07 -14.65
C ILE A 565 -29.85 -7.68 -14.16
N TRP A 566 -30.79 -6.90 -13.62
CA TRP A 566 -30.49 -5.54 -13.14
C TRP A 566 -30.00 -5.59 -11.69
N GLY A 567 -28.70 -5.36 -11.49
CA GLY A 567 -28.08 -5.28 -10.17
C GLY A 567 -28.33 -3.93 -9.51
N GLN A 568 -28.49 -3.94 -8.18
CA GLN A 568 -28.74 -2.77 -7.34
C GLN A 568 -27.64 -2.66 -6.27
N PRO A 569 -26.56 -1.92 -6.53
CA PRO A 569 -25.37 -1.93 -5.68
C PRO A 569 -25.62 -1.39 -4.26
N GLN A 570 -26.60 -0.49 -4.08
CA GLN A 570 -26.94 0.08 -2.77
C GLN A 570 -27.55 -0.95 -1.79
N LYS A 571 -27.97 -2.13 -2.27
CA LYS A 571 -28.53 -3.21 -1.43
C LYS A 571 -27.48 -4.13 -0.80
N ILE A 572 -26.18 -3.86 -1.00
CA ILE A 572 -25.04 -4.66 -0.49
C ILE A 572 -24.53 -4.17 0.88
N ARG A 573 -25.28 -3.32 1.58
CA ARG A 573 -24.84 -2.74 2.86
C ARG A 573 -24.78 -3.74 4.00
#